data_AF-A0A6M4P6S4-F1
#
_entry.id   AF-A0A6M4P6S4-F1
#
_cell.length_a   1.000
_cell.length_b   1.000
_cell.length_c   1.000
_cell.angle_alpha   90.00
_cell.angle_beta   90.00
_cell.angle_gamma   90.00
#
_symmetry.space_group_name_H-M   'P 1'
#
loop_
_entity.id
_entity.type
_entity.pdbx_description
1 polymer ?
#
loop_
_entity_poly.entity_id
_entity_poly.type
_entity_poly.pdbx_seq_one_letter_code
_entity_poly.pdbx_strand_id
1 'polypeptide(L)'
;MARTKWLKIRVSDDEILDIKKRAGQHDMSNYVRKLVLDQPIAPPEPKHKKIVHSADPEFVRAINRIGININQIAKQTNTGQEVGNAVLIALLDLQTTLDKALASSMPDDR
;
A
#
# COMPACT_ATOMS: atom_id res chain seq x y z
N MET A 1 -12.22 -21.81 -33.88
CA MET A 1 -11.33 -22.36 -32.83
C MET A 1 -12.15 -23.22 -31.88
N ALA A 2 -11.76 -24.48 -31.66
CA ALA A 2 -12.44 -25.36 -30.71
C ALA A 2 -12.20 -24.86 -29.27
N ARG A 3 -13.24 -24.94 -28.43
CA ARG A 3 -13.18 -24.49 -27.03
C ARG A 3 -12.72 -25.66 -26.16
N THR A 4 -11.55 -25.53 -25.54
CA THR A 4 -10.88 -26.64 -24.80
C THR A 4 -10.82 -26.43 -23.28
N LYS A 5 -11.22 -25.27 -22.77
CA LYS A 5 -11.17 -24.91 -21.35
C LYS A 5 -12.57 -24.91 -20.75
N TRP A 6 -12.71 -25.39 -19.51
CA TRP A 6 -13.98 -25.45 -18.77
C TRP A 6 -13.94 -24.55 -17.52
N LEU A 7 -15.08 -23.93 -17.21
CA LEU A 7 -15.31 -23.14 -15.99
C LEU A 7 -16.23 -23.94 -15.07
N LYS A 8 -15.85 -24.09 -13.79
CA LYS A 8 -16.69 -24.73 -12.77
C LYS A 8 -17.08 -23.71 -11.72
N ILE A 9 -18.37 -23.68 -11.37
CA ILE A 9 -18.92 -22.79 -10.34
C ILE A 9 -19.68 -23.68 -9.35
N ARG A 10 -19.48 -23.46 -8.05
CA ARG A 10 -20.31 -24.11 -7.02
C ARG A 10 -21.55 -23.25 -6.80
N VAL A 11 -22.70 -23.89 -6.76
CA VAL A 11 -24.00 -23.26 -6.53
C VAL A 11 -24.79 -24.13 -5.57
N SER A 12 -25.69 -23.49 -4.82
CA SER A 12 -26.73 -24.13 -4.03
C SER A 12 -27.89 -24.62 -4.92
N ASP A 13 -28.78 -25.43 -4.35
CA ASP A 13 -29.92 -25.98 -5.06
C ASP A 13 -30.93 -24.90 -5.50
N ASP A 14 -31.07 -23.83 -4.72
CA ASP A 14 -31.94 -22.70 -5.08
C ASP A 14 -31.35 -21.88 -6.24
N GLU A 15 -30.04 -21.63 -6.20
CA GLU A 15 -29.34 -20.88 -7.25
C GLU A 15 -29.39 -21.62 -8.59
N ILE A 16 -29.22 -22.95 -8.61
CA ILE A 16 -29.31 -23.71 -9.87
C ILE A 16 -30.74 -23.69 -10.44
N LEU A 17 -31.78 -23.71 -9.59
CA LEU A 17 -33.17 -23.59 -10.02
C LEU A 17 -33.46 -22.22 -10.63
N ASP A 18 -32.96 -21.16 -10.01
CA ASP A 18 -33.12 -19.79 -10.52
C ASP A 18 -32.38 -19.59 -11.83
N ILE A 19 -31.16 -20.12 -11.97
CA ILE A 19 -30.43 -20.04 -13.24
C ILE A 19 -31.19 -20.81 -14.33
N LYS A 20 -31.75 -21.99 -14.03
CA LYS A 20 -32.58 -22.74 -14.99
C LYS A 20 -33.82 -21.97 -15.42
N LYS A 21 -34.54 -21.34 -14.48
CA LYS A 21 -35.69 -20.48 -14.80
C LYS A 21 -35.30 -19.33 -15.71
N ARG A 22 -34.16 -18.68 -15.45
CA ARG A 22 -33.66 -17.54 -16.23
C ARG A 22 -33.09 -17.94 -17.59
N ALA A 23 -32.49 -19.13 -17.70
CA ALA A 23 -32.02 -19.68 -18.97
C ALA A 23 -33.18 -20.05 -19.91
N GLY A 24 -34.32 -20.45 -19.35
CA GLY A 24 -35.53 -20.77 -20.11
C GLY A 24 -35.29 -21.88 -21.13
N GLN A 25 -35.46 -21.57 -22.42
CA GLN A 25 -35.24 -22.49 -23.54
C GLN A 25 -33.78 -22.51 -24.05
N HIS A 26 -32.91 -21.68 -23.49
CA HIS A 26 -31.51 -21.64 -23.88
C HIS A 26 -30.71 -22.72 -23.15
N ASP A 27 -29.73 -23.29 -23.85
CA ASP A 27 -28.70 -24.11 -23.23
C ASP A 27 -27.99 -23.30 -22.13
N MET A 28 -27.95 -23.85 -20.92
CA MET A 28 -27.38 -23.24 -19.72
C MET A 28 -25.95 -22.73 -19.97
N SER A 29 -25.16 -23.50 -20.72
CA SER A 29 -23.78 -23.14 -21.06
C SER A 29 -23.71 -21.87 -21.90
N ASN A 30 -24.63 -21.70 -22.85
CA ASN A 30 -24.70 -20.50 -23.68
C ASN A 30 -25.27 -19.30 -22.93
N TYR A 31 -26.26 -19.52 -22.07
CA TYR A 31 -26.83 -18.47 -21.23
C TYR A 31 -25.79 -17.87 -20.26
N VAL A 32 -25.12 -18.72 -19.48
CA VAL A 32 -24.07 -18.30 -18.54
C VAL A 32 -22.90 -17.65 -19.28
N ARG A 33 -22.55 -18.16 -20.46
CA ARG A 33 -21.47 -17.58 -21.27
C ARG A 33 -21.80 -16.15 -21.72
N LYS A 34 -22.99 -15.92 -22.29
CA LYS A 34 -23.42 -14.57 -22.68
C LYS A 34 -23.43 -13.65 -21.48
N LEU A 35 -23.95 -14.12 -20.35
CA LEU A 35 -24.01 -13.33 -19.12
C LEU A 35 -22.62 -12.96 -18.58
N VAL A 36 -21.61 -13.82 -18.70
CA VAL A 36 -20.26 -13.56 -18.16
C VAL A 36 -19.37 -12.82 -19.16
N LEU A 37 -19.51 -13.07 -20.46
CA LEU A 37 -18.59 -12.56 -21.49
C LEU A 37 -19.13 -11.37 -22.29
N ASP A 38 -20.45 -11.20 -22.41
CA ASP A 38 -21.06 -10.05 -23.12
C ASP A 38 -21.31 -8.87 -22.17
N GLN A 39 -20.86 -8.94 -20.92
CA GLN A 39 -20.83 -7.77 -20.05
C GLN A 39 -19.72 -6.83 -20.51
N PRO A 40 -20.00 -5.53 -20.72
CA PRO A 40 -18.93 -4.56 -20.92
C PRO A 40 -18.04 -4.64 -19.69
N ILE A 41 -16.77 -5.02 -19.89
CA ILE A 41 -15.77 -5.02 -18.83
C ILE A 41 -15.64 -3.57 -18.42
N ALA A 42 -16.31 -3.19 -17.32
CA ALA A 42 -16.06 -1.92 -16.70
C ALA A 42 -14.55 -1.88 -16.44
N PRO A 43 -13.82 -0.87 -16.96
CA PRO A 43 -12.41 -0.74 -16.64
C PRO A 43 -12.28 -0.83 -15.12
N PRO A 44 -11.36 -1.63 -14.58
CA PRO A 44 -11.22 -1.79 -13.14
C PRO A 44 -11.17 -0.39 -12.54
N GLU A 45 -12.12 -0.08 -11.65
CA GLU A 45 -12.19 1.24 -11.03
C GLU A 45 -10.78 1.59 -10.56
N PRO A 46 -10.20 2.72 -11.01
CA PRO A 46 -8.87 3.10 -10.57
C PRO A 46 -8.98 3.22 -9.06
N LYS A 47 -8.36 2.27 -8.35
CA LYS A 47 -8.33 2.24 -6.88
C LYS A 47 -8.07 3.67 -6.45
N HIS A 48 -9.07 4.32 -5.83
CA HIS A 48 -8.95 5.68 -5.38
C HIS A 48 -7.69 5.73 -4.52
N LYS A 49 -6.60 6.27 -5.08
CA LYS A 49 -5.39 6.55 -4.33
C LYS A 49 -5.90 7.56 -3.32
N LYS A 50 -6.10 7.12 -2.07
CA LYS A 50 -6.26 8.03 -0.94
C LYS A 50 -5.13 9.02 -1.12
N ILE A 51 -5.48 10.27 -1.39
CA ILE A 51 -4.54 11.38 -1.35
C ILE A 51 -4.22 11.51 0.13
N VAL A 52 -3.32 10.65 0.60
CA VAL A 52 -2.62 10.86 1.86
C VAL A 52 -1.89 12.16 1.59
N HIS A 53 -2.27 13.22 2.29
CA HIS A 53 -1.59 14.50 2.23
C HIS A 53 -0.10 14.21 2.18
N SER A 54 0.50 14.45 1.03
CA SER A 54 1.91 14.19 0.80
C SER A 54 2.62 15.20 1.69
N ALA A 55 2.98 14.78 2.90
CA ALA A 55 4.01 15.48 3.65
C ALA A 55 5.17 15.73 2.69
N ASP A 56 5.79 16.91 2.80
CA ASP A 56 6.87 17.32 1.92
C ASP A 56 7.84 16.15 1.72
N PRO A 57 8.10 15.71 0.47
CA PRO A 57 9.03 14.62 0.20
C PRO A 57 10.39 14.82 0.89
N GLU A 58 10.83 16.06 1.10
CA GLU A 58 12.05 16.36 1.86
C GLU A 58 11.91 16.00 3.34
N PHE A 59 10.75 16.30 3.93
CA PHE A 59 10.44 15.97 5.33
C PHE A 59 10.38 14.45 5.54
N VAL A 60 9.73 13.71 4.63
CA VAL A 60 9.69 12.24 4.69
C VAL A 60 11.09 11.64 4.56
N ARG A 61 11.94 12.21 3.69
CA ARG A 61 13.34 11.78 3.55
C ARG A 61 14.16 12.09 4.81
N ALA A 62 13.95 13.25 5.45
CA ALA A 62 14.60 13.60 6.69
C ALA A 62 14.23 12.62 7.82
N ILE A 63 12.94 12.30 7.97
CA ILE A 63 12.46 11.30 8.95
C ILE A 63 13.09 9.93 8.67
N ASN A 64 13.16 9.50 7.40
CA ASN A 64 13.79 8.23 7.06
C ASN A 64 15.27 8.19 7.45
N ARG A 65 16.03 9.27 7.18
CA ARG A 65 17.43 9.39 7.60
C ARG A 65 17.59 9.32 9.12
N ILE A 66 16.71 9.98 9.87
CA ILE A 66 16.69 9.92 11.34
C ILE A 66 16.45 8.49 11.81
N GLY A 67 15.44 7.81 11.25
CA GLY A 67 15.14 6.42 11.59
C GLY A 67 16.29 5.46 11.32
N ILE A 68 17.01 5.64 10.20
CA ILE A 68 18.21 4.86 9.88
C ILE A 68 19.30 5.08 10.93
N ASN A 69 19.59 6.33 11.31
CA ASN A 69 20.63 6.65 12.29
C ASN A 69 20.29 6.09 13.67
N ILE A 70 19.04 6.21 14.12
CA ILE A 70 18.58 5.61 15.39
C ILE A 70 18.76 4.10 15.37
N ASN A 71 18.42 3.44 14.26
CA ASN A 71 18.60 1.99 14.13
C ASN A 71 20.08 1.58 14.14
N GLN A 72 20.98 2.41 13.62
CA GLN A 72 22.42 2.18 13.69
C GLN A 72 22.95 2.32 15.11
N ILE A 73 22.53 3.38 15.83
CA ILE A 73 22.87 3.57 17.25
C ILE A 73 22.36 2.39 18.07
N ALA A 74 21.08 2.01 17.89
CA ALA A 74 20.49 0.88 18.59
C ALA A 74 21.22 -0.44 18.31
N LYS A 75 21.64 -0.68 17.06
CA LYS A 75 22.46 -1.85 16.72
C LYS A 75 23.80 -1.81 17.42
N GLN A 76 24.49 -0.66 17.39
CA GLN A 76 25.80 -0.49 18.02
C GLN A 76 25.74 -0.65 19.54
N THR A 77 24.74 -0.06 20.20
CA THR A 77 24.51 -0.22 21.64
C THR A 77 24.15 -1.66 22.00
N ASN A 78 23.35 -2.33 21.16
CA ASN A 78 22.98 -3.74 21.38
C ASN A 78 24.14 -4.71 21.15
N THR A 79 25.13 -4.35 20.32
CA THR A 79 26.36 -5.15 20.13
C THR A 79 27.42 -4.97 21.21
N GLY A 80 27.13 -4.19 22.26
CA GLY A 80 28.03 -4.06 23.43
C GLY A 80 29.33 -3.32 23.15
N GLN A 81 29.43 -2.59 22.03
CA GLN A 81 30.52 -1.64 21.84
C GLN A 81 30.20 -0.40 22.68
N GLU A 82 31.05 -0.14 23.70
CA GLU A 82 30.99 1.12 24.43
C GLU A 82 30.93 2.27 23.42
N VAL A 83 29.91 3.11 23.57
CA VAL A 83 29.60 4.21 22.65
C VAL A 83 30.79 5.15 22.65
N GLY A 84 31.71 4.92 21.71
CA GLY A 84 32.95 5.66 21.61
C GLY A 84 32.65 7.14 21.48
N ASN A 85 33.50 7.98 22.05
CA ASN A 85 33.34 9.44 22.11
C ASN A 85 32.94 10.09 20.77
N ALA A 86 33.29 9.45 19.64
CA ALA A 86 32.86 9.83 18.29
C ALA A 86 31.34 9.80 18.07
N VAL A 87 30.61 8.84 18.63
CA VAL A 87 29.15 8.73 18.52
C VAL A 87 28.47 9.80 19.39
N LEU A 88 29.04 10.11 20.56
CA LEU A 88 28.59 11.23 21.41
C LEU A 88 28.75 12.57 20.69
N ILE A 89 29.86 12.79 20.00
CA ILE A 89 30.10 13.99 19.19
C ILE A 89 29.09 14.03 18.02
N ALA A 90 28.86 12.91 17.33
CA ALA A 90 27.88 12.86 16.25
C ALA A 90 26.44 13.14 16.73
N LEU A 91 26.08 12.72 17.94
CA LEU A 91 24.79 13.03 18.57
C LEU A 91 24.67 14.51 18.92
N LEU A 92 25.74 15.13 19.44
CA LEU A 92 25.78 16.56 19.74
C LEU A 92 25.65 17.40 18.45
N ASP A 93 26.33 17.01 17.38
CA ASP A 93 26.23 17.68 16.08
C ASP A 93 24.83 17.55 15.49
N LEU A 94 24.17 16.40 15.61
CA LEU A 94 22.78 16.23 15.21
C LEU A 94 21.83 17.10 16.03
N GLN A 95 22.04 17.21 17.34
CA GLN A 95 21.24 18.07 18.21
C GLN A 95 21.35 19.54 17.79
N THR A 96 22.58 20.03 17.60
CA THR A 96 22.79 21.44 17.18
C THR A 96 22.24 21.73 15.77
N THR A 97 22.25 20.74 14.88
CA THR A 97 21.68 20.87 13.53
C THR A 97 20.15 20.94 13.58
N LEU A 98 19.52 20.15 14.45
CA LEU A 98 18.07 20.20 14.68
C LEU A 98 17.63 21.50 15.33
N ASP A 99 18.37 22.01 16.30
CA ASP A 99 18.08 23.30 16.94
C ASP A 99 18.13 24.45 15.94
N LYS A 100 19.11 24.45 15.04
CA LYS A 100 19.20 25.43 13.94
C LYS A 100 18.05 25.30 12.96
N ALA A 101 17.68 24.07 12.58
CA ALA A 101 16.56 23.83 11.68
C ALA A 101 15.23 24.29 12.30
N LEU A 102 15.02 24.01 13.59
CA LEU A 102 13.86 24.46 14.35
C LEU A 102 13.81 25.98 14.44
N ALA A 103 14.93 26.63 14.79
CA ALA A 103 15.04 28.09 14.83
C ALA A 103 14.78 28.74 13.46
N SER A 104 15.19 28.11 12.36
CA SER A 104 14.91 28.59 11.01
C SER A 104 13.47 28.36 10.55
N SER A 105 12.74 27.45 11.20
CA SER A 105 11.36 27.08 10.85
C SER A 105 10.28 27.78 11.69
N MET A 106 10.68 28.53 12.73
CA MET A 106 9.78 29.41 13.46
C MET A 106 9.78 30.80 12.80
N PRO A 107 8.66 31.28 12.23
CA PRO A 107 8.52 32.68 11.87
C PRO A 107 8.59 33.53 13.14
N ASP A 108 9.26 34.68 13.05
CA ASP A 108 9.17 35.75 14.03
C ASP A 108 7.71 36.25 14.05
N ASP A 109 6.89 35.63 14.91
CA ASP A 109 5.53 36.10 15.22
C ASP A 109 5.68 37.28 16.19
N ARG A 110 6.05 38.44 15.63
CA ARG A 110 5.96 39.76 16.26
C ARG A 110 5.44 40.81 15.29
#